data_AF-A0A285RRT3-F1
#
_entry.id   AF-A0A285RRT3-F1
#
_cell.length_a   1.000
_cell.length_b   1.000
_cell.length_c   1.000
_cell.angle_alpha   90.00
_cell.angle_beta   90.00
_cell.angle_gamma   90.00
#
_symmetry.space_group_name_H-M   'P 1'
#
loop_
_entity.id
_entity.type
_entity.pdbx_description
1 polymer ?
#
loop_
_entity_poly.entity_id
_entity_poly.type
_entity_poly.pdbx_seq_one_letter_code
_entity_poly.pdbx_strand_id
1 'polypeptide(L)'
;MILSLVGKIRDAVNGTELPHNVRGLLMVADLVMIAAFQVWGIGKMSAMAAAAGPGEWIPGAAFVAYIVVFLWLALTALRSSRRPMRRQA
;
A
#
# COMPACT_ATOMS: atom_id res chain seq x y z
N MET A 1 -3.27 -4.22 -2.39
CA MET A 1 -2.26 -5.04 -3.06
C MET A 1 -1.85 -6.25 -2.25
N ILE A 2 -1.58 -6.16 -0.94
CA ILE A 2 -1.04 -7.28 -0.16
C ILE A 2 -2.15 -8.25 0.23
N LEU A 3 -3.28 -7.75 0.76
CA LEU A 3 -4.44 -8.60 1.10
C LEU A 3 -5.09 -9.19 -0.15
N SER A 4 -5.13 -8.42 -1.25
CA SER A 4 -5.50 -8.95 -2.57
C SER A 4 -4.52 -10.02 -3.09
N LEU A 5 -3.21 -9.90 -2.82
CA LEU A 5 -2.22 -10.93 -3.18
C LEU A 5 -2.42 -12.19 -2.33
N VAL A 6 -2.64 -12.02 -1.02
CA VAL A 6 -2.92 -13.10 -0.07
C VAL A 6 -4.20 -13.82 -0.46
N GLY A 7 -5.24 -13.10 -0.89
CA GLY A 7 -6.44 -13.68 -1.47
C GLY A 7 -6.14 -14.53 -2.70
N LYS A 8 -5.29 -14.04 -3.63
CA LYS A 8 -4.87 -14.81 -4.81
C LYS A 8 -4.00 -16.03 -4.46
N ILE A 9 -3.12 -15.92 -3.46
CA ILE A 9 -2.30 -17.04 -2.97
C ILE A 9 -3.20 -18.09 -2.32
N ARG A 10 -4.16 -17.67 -1.50
CA ARG A 10 -5.18 -18.56 -0.92
C ARG A 10 -5.99 -19.24 -2.00
N ASP A 11 -6.44 -18.50 -3.01
CA ASP A 11 -7.20 -19.05 -4.15
C ASP A 11 -6.35 -20.07 -4.92
N ALA A 12 -5.05 -19.80 -5.11
CA ALA A 12 -4.11 -20.71 -5.77
C ALA A 12 -3.77 -21.96 -4.93
N VAL A 13 -3.76 -21.86 -3.60
CA VAL A 13 -3.47 -22.96 -2.69
C VAL A 13 -4.70 -23.84 -2.43
N ASN A 14 -5.88 -23.23 -2.29
CA ASN A 14 -7.12 -23.95 -1.94
C ASN A 14 -8.01 -24.25 -3.15
N GLY A 15 -7.61 -23.87 -4.37
CA GLY A 15 -8.34 -24.14 -5.62
C GLY A 15 -9.75 -23.55 -5.67
N THR A 16 -10.08 -22.60 -4.80
CA THR A 16 -11.41 -22.02 -4.66
C THR A 16 -11.32 -20.52 -4.88
N GLU A 17 -12.10 -20.00 -5.82
CA GLU A 17 -12.08 -18.57 -6.12
C GLU A 17 -12.83 -17.77 -5.05
N LEU A 18 -12.16 -16.78 -4.47
CA LEU A 18 -12.81 -15.80 -3.60
C LEU A 18 -13.91 -15.03 -4.35
N PRO A 19 -15.13 -14.92 -3.78
CA PRO A 19 -16.23 -14.18 -4.40
C PRO A 19 -15.83 -12.74 -4.73
N HIS A 20 -16.34 -12.21 -5.85
CA HIS A 20 -16.00 -10.85 -6.34
C HIS A 20 -16.20 -9.75 -5.28
N ASN A 21 -17.23 -9.88 -4.44
CA ASN A 21 -17.51 -8.96 -3.33
C ASN A 21 -16.37 -8.94 -2.29
N VAL A 22 -15.76 -10.10 -2.02
CA VAL A 22 -14.66 -10.24 -1.06
C VAL A 22 -13.36 -9.70 -1.66
N ARG A 23 -13.09 -9.91 -2.95
CA ARG A 23 -11.94 -9.28 -3.63
C ARG A 23 -12.03 -7.76 -3.65
N GLY A 24 -13.23 -7.21 -3.88
CA GLY A 24 -13.48 -5.77 -3.78
C GLY A 24 -13.24 -5.24 -2.36
N LEU A 25 -13.74 -5.95 -1.34
CA LEU A 25 -13.50 -5.60 0.06
C LEU A 25 -12.02 -5.63 0.43
N LEU A 26 -11.27 -6.64 -0.02
CA LEU A 26 -9.82 -6.75 0.22
C LEU A 26 -9.04 -5.60 -0.44
N MET A 27 -9.46 -5.15 -1.62
CA MET A 27 -8.89 -3.95 -2.27
C MET A 27 -9.15 -2.68 -1.46
N VAL A 28 -10.37 -2.50 -0.95
CA VAL A 28 -10.70 -1.34 -0.10
C VAL A 28 -9.92 -1.41 1.22
N ALA A 29 -9.84 -2.59 1.84
CA ALA A 29 -9.06 -2.80 3.06
C ALA A 29 -7.57 -2.49 2.86
N ASP A 30 -7.00 -2.89 1.72
CA ASP A 30 -5.63 -2.52 1.34
C ASP A 30 -5.46 -0.99 1.21
N LEU A 31 -6.42 -0.27 0.61
CA LEU A 31 -6.36 1.19 0.50
C LEU A 31 -6.49 1.88 1.87
N VAL A 32 -7.39 1.41 2.72
CA VAL A 32 -7.56 1.91 4.09
C VAL A 32 -6.29 1.68 4.91
N MET A 33 -5.67 0.51 4.80
CA MET A 33 -4.37 0.26 5.46
C MET A 33 -3.28 1.20 4.94
N ILE A 34 -3.17 1.40 3.63
CA ILE A 34 -2.17 2.32 3.06
C ILE A 34 -2.38 3.74 3.59
N ALA A 35 -3.63 4.21 3.66
CA ALA A 35 -3.97 5.53 4.20
C ALA A 35 -3.64 5.64 5.70
N ALA A 36 -3.98 4.62 6.49
CA ALA A 36 -3.66 4.59 7.92
C ALA A 36 -2.15 4.58 8.17
N PHE A 37 -1.40 3.78 7.41
CA PHE A 37 0.06 3.75 7.48
C PHE A 37 0.70 5.08 7.04
N GLN A 38 0.07 5.81 6.12
CA GLN A 38 0.49 7.17 5.75
C GLN A 38 0.42 8.13 6.94
N VAL A 39 -0.75 8.20 7.58
CA VAL A 39 -0.98 9.11 8.72
C VAL A 39 -0.04 8.77 9.88
N TRP A 40 0.09 7.48 10.21
CA TRP A 40 0.96 7.04 11.29
C TRP A 40 2.45 7.29 10.99
N GLY A 41 2.91 6.99 9.77
CA GLY A 41 4.30 7.18 9.38
C GLY A 41 4.71 8.65 9.31
N ILE A 42 3.83 9.54 8.85
CA ILE A 42 4.06 10.99 8.91
C ILE A 42 4.26 11.45 10.36
N GLY A 43 3.43 10.98 11.30
CA GLY A 43 3.56 11.31 12.72
C GLY A 43 4.88 10.81 13.35
N LYS A 44 5.37 9.65 12.93
CA LYS A 44 6.69 9.15 13.38
C LYS A 44 7.84 9.93 12.77
N MET A 45 7.77 10.26 11.48
CA MET A 45 8.79 11.03 10.78
C MET A 45 8.90 12.46 11.30
N SER A 46 7.77 13.10 11.61
CA SER A 46 7.76 14.46 12.19
C SER A 46 8.39 14.49 13.59
N ALA A 47 8.11 13.49 14.42
CA ALA A 47 8.77 13.33 15.72
C ALA A 47 10.28 13.09 15.56
N MET A 48 10.69 12.31 14.57
CA MET A 48 12.11 12.04 14.28
C MET A 48 12.84 13.28 13.77
N ALA A 49 12.17 14.10 12.94
CA ALA A 49 12.70 15.37 12.46
C ALA A 49 12.81 16.41 13.59
N ALA A 50 11.85 16.42 14.53
CA ALA A 50 11.91 17.30 15.70
C ALA A 50 12.99 16.89 16.71
N ALA A 51 13.34 15.61 16.77
CA ALA A 51 14.40 15.08 17.63
C ALA A 51 15.80 15.13 16.97
N ALA A 52 15.90 15.56 15.71
CA ALA A 52 17.14 15.58 14.96
C ALA A 52 18.07 16.70 15.42
N GLY A 53 19.35 16.38 15.57
CA GLY A 53 20.39 17.37 15.86
C GLY A 53 20.68 18.28 14.64
N PRO A 54 21.20 19.50 14.86
CA PRO A 54 21.62 20.36 13.76
C PRO A 54 22.73 19.69 12.93
N GLY A 55 22.47 19.50 11.63
CA GLY A 55 23.39 18.84 10.68
C GLY A 55 23.03 17.38 10.34
N GLU A 56 22.05 16.78 11.01
CA GLU A 56 21.59 15.42 10.70
C GLU A 56 20.67 15.40 9.47
N TRP A 57 21.16 14.85 8.36
CA TRP A 57 20.41 14.74 7.11
C TRP A 57 19.58 13.45 7.00
N ILE A 58 19.86 12.46 7.86
CA ILE A 58 19.20 11.14 7.87
C ILE A 58 17.67 11.24 8.00
N PRO A 59 17.10 12.08 8.90
CA PRO A 59 15.64 12.21 9.04
C PRO A 59 14.99 12.79 7.77
N GLY A 60 15.65 13.75 7.12
CA GLY A 60 15.21 14.31 5.85
C GLY A 60 15.24 13.27 4.72
N ALA A 61 16.31 12.49 4.61
CA ALA A 61 16.42 11.41 3.64
C ALA A 61 15.38 10.30 3.87
N ALA A 62 15.13 9.92 5.12
CA ALA A 62 14.11 8.95 5.48
C ALA A 62 12.70 9.41 5.08
N PHE A 63 12.39 10.70 5.28
CA PHE A 63 11.11 11.29 4.88
C PHE A 63 10.91 11.27 3.36
N VAL A 64 11.95 11.64 2.59
CA VAL A 64 11.90 11.58 1.13
C VAL A 64 11.72 10.14 0.65
N ALA A 65 12.49 9.19 1.19
CA ALA A 65 12.36 7.77 0.84
C ALA A 65 10.94 7.24 1.13
N TYR A 66 10.36 7.63 2.26
CA TYR A 66 9.01 7.29 2.64
C TYR A 66 7.96 7.80 1.64
N ILE A 67 8.04 9.08 1.26
CA ILE A 67 7.14 9.65 0.25
C ILE A 67 7.28 8.90 -1.07
N VAL A 68 8.51 8.66 -1.54
CA VAL A 68 8.78 7.97 -2.81
C VAL A 68 8.15 6.57 -2.84
N VAL A 69 8.31 5.78 -1.77
CA VAL A 69 7.72 4.43 -1.67
C VAL A 69 6.19 4.49 -1.74
N PHE A 70 5.56 5.40 -0.99
CA PHE A 70 4.10 5.54 -1.00
C PHE A 70 3.57 6.06 -2.33
N LEU A 71 4.27 6.99 -2.98
CA LEU A 71 3.92 7.47 -4.32
C LEU A 71 3.97 6.33 -5.34
N TRP A 72 5.02 5.50 -5.27
CA TRP A 72 5.17 4.32 -6.12
C TRP A 72 4.06 3.28 -5.89
N LEU A 73 3.68 3.03 -4.63
CA LEU A 73 2.55 2.15 -4.30
C LEU A 73 1.22 2.70 -4.83
N ALA A 74 0.97 4.00 -4.69
CA ALA A 74 -0.23 4.66 -5.21
C ALA A 74 -0.32 4.56 -6.74
N LEU A 75 0.79 4.84 -7.44
CA LEU A 75 0.88 4.68 -8.90
C LEU A 75 0.68 3.23 -9.34
N THR A 76 1.21 2.26 -8.59
CA THR A 76 1.04 0.84 -8.87
C THR A 76 -0.41 0.39 -8.66
N ALA A 77 -1.08 0.88 -7.62
CA ALA A 77 -2.50 0.66 -7.39
C ALA A 77 -3.36 1.23 -8.52
N LEU A 78 -3.09 2.46 -8.97
CA LEU A 78 -3.74 3.10 -10.13
C LEU A 78 -3.51 2.33 -11.43
N ARG A 79 -2.30 1.80 -11.66
CA ARG A 79 -2.02 0.95 -12.82
C ARG A 79 -2.75 -0.38 -12.74
N SER A 80 -2.85 -0.97 -11.55
CA SER A 80 -3.58 -2.21 -11.32
C SER A 80 -5.07 -2.06 -11.55
N SER A 81 -5.68 -0.91 -11.20
CA SER A 81 -7.11 -0.66 -11.41
C SER A 81 -7.48 -0.36 -12.86
N ARG A 82 -6.51 0.10 -13.67
CA ARG A 82 -6.70 0.37 -15.11
C ARG A 82 -6.58 -0.85 -16.01
N ARG A 83 -6.20 -2.03 -15.50
CA ARG A 83 -6.22 -3.24 -16.33
C ARG A 83 -7.68 -3.63 -16.61
N PRO A 84 -8.13 -3.63 -17.88
CA PRO A 84 -9.46 -4.11 -18.19
C PRO A 84 -9.57 -5.55 -17.70
N MET A 85 -10.60 -5.84 -16.89
CA MET A 85 -11.04 -7.20 -16.68
C MET A 85 -11.27 -7.79 -18.07
N ARG A 86 -10.36 -8.66 -18.53
CA ARG A 86 -10.67 -9.59 -19.60
C ARG A 86 -11.89 -10.35 -19.07
N ARG A 87 -13.08 -9.99 -19.58
CA ARG A 87 -14.26 -10.84 -19.50
C ARG A 87 -13.79 -12.18 -20.06
N GLN A 88 -13.55 -13.14 -19.19
CA GLN A 88 -13.48 -14.53 -19.61
C GLN A 88 -14.90 -14.83 -20.11
N ALA A 89 -15.02 -14.84 -21.44
CA ALA A 89 -16.16 -15.35 -22.16
C ALA A 89 -16.09 -16.88 -22.15
#